data_AF-A0A8T6UT38-F1
#
_entry.id   AF-A0A8T6UT38-F1
#
_cell.length_a   1.000
_cell.length_b   1.000
_cell.length_c   1.000
_cell.angle_alpha   90.00
_cell.angle_beta   90.00
_cell.angle_gamma   90.00
#
_symmetry.space_group_name_H-M   'P 1'
#
loop_
_entity.id
_entity.type
_entity.pdbx_description
1 polymer ?
#
loop_
_entity_poly.entity_id
_entity_poly.type
_entity_poly.pdbx_seq_one_letter_code
_entity_poly.pdbx_strand_id
1 'polypeptide(L)'
;MTSKKKTKKGKKTTCPVCDGQISYLITREDVIDEYIVWLDEKEKMKYNKTDKYDSPTGIRFYCPKCGEELATSREKAKKILKGEV
;
A
#
# COMPACT_ATOMS: atom_id res chain seq x y z
N MET A 1 -3.60 17.88 -13.59
CA MET A 1 -2.76 18.18 -12.41
C MET A 1 -1.85 16.99 -12.13
N THR A 2 -0.68 16.93 -12.76
CA THR A 2 0.26 15.81 -12.58
C THR A 2 1.18 16.10 -11.40
N SER A 3 0.83 15.57 -10.22
CA SER A 3 1.69 15.61 -9.04
C SER A 3 3.01 14.91 -9.32
N LYS A 4 4.04 15.70 -9.65
CA LYS A 4 5.44 15.26 -9.70
C LYS A 4 5.85 14.85 -8.29
N LYS A 5 5.68 13.58 -7.94
CA LYS A 5 6.26 12.98 -6.73
C LYS A 5 7.79 13.08 -6.86
N LYS A 6 8.39 14.08 -6.22
CA LYS A 6 9.84 14.21 -6.03
C LYS A 6 10.31 12.98 -5.22
N THR A 7 10.80 11.95 -5.90
CA THR A 7 11.52 10.85 -5.25
C THR A 7 12.85 11.40 -4.74
N LYS A 8 12.92 11.72 -3.44
CA LYS A 8 14.20 11.97 -2.76
C LYS A 8 15.11 10.76 -3.05
N LYS A 9 16.30 10.99 -3.61
CA LYS A 9 17.31 9.95 -3.90
C LYS A 9 17.67 9.23 -2.59
N GLY A 10 16.96 8.14 -2.30
CA GLY A 10 17.29 7.22 -1.21
C GLY A 10 18.57 6.46 -1.54
N LYS A 11 19.29 6.03 -0.50
CA LYS A 11 20.41 5.10 -0.60
C LYS A 11 19.96 3.89 -1.41
N LYS A 12 20.71 3.52 -2.46
CA LYS A 12 20.38 2.35 -3.29
C LYS A 12 20.66 1.10 -2.46
N THR A 13 19.67 0.25 -2.29
CA THR A 13 19.79 -1.07 -1.65
C THR A 13 19.47 -2.15 -2.69
N THR A 14 19.76 -3.40 -2.36
CA THR A 14 19.51 -4.53 -3.25
C THR A 14 18.25 -5.25 -2.80
N CYS A 15 17.40 -5.66 -3.75
CA CYS A 15 16.26 -6.50 -3.45
C CYS A 15 16.75 -7.91 -3.07
N PRO A 16 16.34 -8.47 -1.93
CA PRO A 16 16.79 -9.79 -1.49
C PRO A 16 16.25 -10.96 -2.32
N VAL A 17 15.32 -10.70 -3.25
CA VAL A 17 14.67 -11.74 -4.06
C VAL A 17 15.21 -11.78 -5.49
N CYS A 18 15.39 -10.63 -6.11
CA CYS A 18 15.77 -10.54 -7.53
C CYS A 18 17.14 -9.89 -7.76
N ASP A 19 17.86 -9.58 -6.68
CA ASP A 19 19.14 -8.85 -6.67
C ASP A 19 19.10 -7.50 -7.41
N GLY A 20 17.90 -7.00 -7.71
CA GLY A 20 17.71 -5.73 -8.38
C GLY A 20 18.04 -4.56 -7.47
N GLN A 21 18.79 -3.58 -7.97
CA GLN A 21 18.97 -2.31 -7.26
C GLN A 21 17.64 -1.55 -7.15
N ILE A 22 17.25 -1.28 -5.90
CA ILE A 22 16.04 -0.55 -5.54
C ILE A 22 16.40 0.68 -4.70
N SER A 23 15.64 1.75 -4.87
CA SER A 23 15.78 3.00 -4.09
C SER A 23 14.47 3.43 -3.41
N TYR A 24 13.40 2.68 -3.67
CA TYR A 24 12.07 2.86 -3.11
C TYR A 24 11.32 1.51 -3.17
N LEU A 25 10.24 1.40 -2.39
CA LEU A 25 9.30 0.29 -2.40
C LEU A 25 7.93 0.78 -2.84
N ILE A 26 7.13 -0.10 -3.44
CA ILE A 26 5.73 0.19 -3.79
C ILE A 26 4.86 -0.24 -2.61
N THR A 27 4.05 0.67 -2.08
CA THR A 27 3.08 0.34 -1.02
C THR A 27 1.72 -0.01 -1.60
N ARG A 28 1.08 -1.04 -1.07
CA ARG A 28 -0.36 -1.29 -1.23
C ARG A 28 -0.97 -1.41 0.15
N GLU A 29 -2.09 -0.73 0.34
CA GLU A 29 -2.82 -0.68 1.60
C GLU A 29 -4.15 -1.38 1.36
N ASP A 30 -4.40 -2.45 2.11
CA ASP A 30 -5.70 -3.09 2.15
C ASP A 30 -6.59 -2.21 3.04
N VAL A 31 -7.64 -1.65 2.45
CA VAL A 31 -8.66 -0.86 3.17
C VAL A 31 -9.94 -1.69 3.24
N ILE A 32 -10.49 -1.82 4.44
CA ILE A 32 -11.86 -2.32 4.61
C ILE A 32 -12.74 -1.09 4.74
N ASP A 33 -13.68 -0.97 3.82
CA ASP A 33 -14.76 0.02 3.86
C ASP A 33 -16.06 -0.67 4.29
N GLU A 34 -16.75 -0.11 5.27
CA GLU A 34 -18.09 -0.56 5.66
C GLU A 34 -19.17 0.27 4.93
N TYR A 35 -20.20 -0.41 4.43
CA TYR A 35 -21.33 0.23 3.76
C TYR A 35 -22.63 -0.21 4.42
N ILE A 36 -23.52 0.74 4.71
CA ILE A 36 -24.92 0.42 5.02
C ILE A 36 -25.64 0.26 3.69
N VAL A 37 -26.35 -0.86 3.53
CA VAL A 37 -27.09 -1.21 2.31
C VAL A 37 -28.55 -1.37 2.66
N TRP A 38 -29.43 -0.73 1.89
CA TRP A 38 -30.88 -0.85 2.04
C TRP A 38 -31.61 -0.70 0.70
N LEU A 39 -32.87 -1.12 0.64
CA LEU A 39 -33.75 -0.88 -0.50
C LEU A 39 -34.56 0.40 -0.26
N ASP A 40 -34.69 1.25 -1.28
CA ASP A 40 -35.66 2.33 -1.27
C ASP A 40 -37.08 1.82 -1.59
N GLU A 41 -38.09 2.68 -1.45
CA GLU A 41 -39.50 2.38 -1.74
C GLU A 41 -39.76 1.86 -3.17
N LYS A 42 -38.85 2.12 -4.11
CA LYS A 42 -38.87 1.61 -5.50
C LYS A 42 -38.04 0.33 -5.68
N GLU A 43 -37.72 -0.37 -4.60
CA GLU A 43 -36.90 -1.59 -4.57
C GLU A 43 -35.50 -1.41 -5.19
N LYS A 44 -34.98 -0.17 -5.22
CA LYS A 44 -33.62 0.08 -5.69
C LYS A 44 -32.64 0.00 -4.54
N MET A 45 -31.55 -0.72 -4.77
CA MET A 45 -30.45 -0.81 -3.84
C MET A 45 -29.76 0.54 -3.67
N LYS A 46 -29.64 0.98 -2.42
CA LYS A 46 -28.87 2.14 -1.98
C LYS A 46 -27.74 1.66 -1.09
N TYR A 47 -26.61 2.33 -1.18
CA TYR A 47 -25.42 2.09 -0.38
C TYR A 47 -24.91 3.42 0.13
N ASN A 48 -24.51 3.47 1.40
CA ASN A 48 -23.87 4.63 2.00
C ASN A 48 -22.62 4.17 2.77
N LYS A 49 -21.47 4.75 2.43
CA LYS A 49 -20.21 4.45 3.12
C LYS A 49 -20.31 4.94 4.56
N THR A 50 -19.97 4.09 5.52
CA THR A 50 -19.90 4.49 6.92
C THR A 50 -18.52 5.04 7.23
N ASP A 51 -18.46 5.96 8.18
CA ASP A 51 -17.22 6.52 8.74
C ASP A 51 -16.64 5.64 9.87
N LYS A 52 -17.31 4.53 10.21
CA LYS A 52 -16.94 3.66 11.34
C LYS A 52 -15.74 2.77 11.07
N TYR A 53 -15.53 2.35 9.84
CA TYR A 53 -14.49 1.40 9.49
C TYR A 53 -13.73 1.94 8.27
N ASP A 54 -12.74 2.80 8.54
CA ASP A 54 -11.67 3.16 7.61
C ASP A 54 -10.36 2.73 8.31
N SER A 55 -10.23 1.42 8.51
CA SER A 55 -9.06 0.84 9.17
C SER A 55 -8.16 0.20 8.12
N PRO A 56 -6.89 0.63 8.00
CA PRO A 56 -5.92 -0.07 7.17
C PRO A 56 -5.69 -1.44 7.80
N THR A 57 -6.15 -2.50 7.14
CA THR A 57 -6.01 -3.88 7.64
C THR A 57 -4.65 -4.48 7.35
N GLY A 58 -3.86 -3.80 6.52
CA GLY A 58 -2.45 -4.11 6.34
C GLY A 58 -1.80 -3.18 5.32
N ILE A 59 -0.54 -2.80 5.58
CA ILE A 59 0.30 -2.09 4.61
C ILE A 59 1.37 -3.06 4.13
N ARG A 60 1.33 -3.41 2.85
CA ARG A 60 2.31 -4.29 2.20
C ARG A 60 3.23 -3.48 1.32
N PHE A 61 4.50 -3.88 1.27
CA PHE A 61 5.57 -3.21 0.55
C PHE A 61 6.17 -4.18 -0.44
N TYR A 62 6.24 -3.77 -1.70
CA TYR A 62 6.65 -4.60 -2.81
C TYR A 62 7.89 -4.05 -3.51
N CYS A 63 8.67 -4.96 -4.08
CA CYS A 63 9.78 -4.61 -4.94
C CYS A 63 9.29 -4.01 -6.26
N PRO A 64 9.76 -2.83 -6.69
CA PRO A 64 9.39 -2.25 -7.99
C PRO A 64 9.98 -3.00 -9.19
N LYS A 65 10.91 -3.95 -8.98
CA LYS A 65 11.58 -4.70 -10.05
C LYS A 65 10.90 -6.06 -10.29
N CYS A 66 10.80 -6.89 -9.26
CA CYS A 66 10.20 -8.22 -9.37
C CYS A 66 8.74 -8.29 -8.92
N GLY A 67 8.22 -7.25 -8.26
CA GLY A 67 6.84 -7.24 -7.76
C GLY A 67 6.61 -8.06 -6.49
N GLU A 68 7.64 -8.72 -5.95
CA GLU A 68 7.55 -9.54 -4.72
C GLU A 68 7.28 -8.70 -3.47
N GLU A 69 6.54 -9.27 -2.53
CA GLU A 69 6.28 -8.68 -1.21
C GLU A 69 7.56 -8.76 -0.36
N LEU A 70 8.09 -7.60 0.02
CA LEU A 70 9.32 -7.48 0.81
C LEU A 70 9.06 -7.16 2.28
N ALA A 71 7.95 -6.51 2.61
CA ALA A 71 7.58 -6.20 3.99
C ALA A 71 6.08 -6.02 4.16
N THR A 72 5.59 -6.31 5.37
CA THR A 72 4.18 -6.11 5.78
C THR A 72 4.00 -4.97 6.79
N SER A 73 5.05 -4.16 6.99
CA SER A 73 5.02 -3.04 7.95
C SER A 73 6.03 -1.97 7.56
N ARG A 74 5.72 -0.70 7.91
CA ARG A 74 6.58 0.46 7.64
C ARG A 74 7.97 0.30 8.23
N GLU A 75 8.10 -0.34 9.39
CA GLU A 75 9.38 -0.54 10.07
C GLU A 75 10.29 -1.52 9.32
N LYS A 76 9.76 -2.67 8.90
CA LYS A 76 10.49 -3.64 8.07
C LYS A 76 10.90 -3.02 6.74
N ALA A 77 9.99 -2.29 6.09
CA ALA A 77 10.29 -1.57 4.85
C ALA A 77 11.45 -0.57 4.99
N LYS A 78 11.52 0.15 6.13
CA LYS A 78 12.63 1.06 6.43
C LYS A 78 13.96 0.31 6.60
N LYS A 79 13.97 -0.83 7.29
CA LYS A 79 15.19 -1.65 7.46
C LYS A 79 15.73 -2.13 6.11
N ILE A 80 14.85 -2.61 5.24
CA ILE A 80 15.20 -3.04 3.87
C ILE A 80 15.84 -1.89 3.08
N LEU A 81 15.21 -0.71 3.10
CA LEU A 81 15.73 0.49 2.40
C LEU A 81 17.05 1.00 3.00
N LYS A 82 17.35 0.70 4.27
CA LYS A 82 18.63 1.01 4.89
C LYS A 82 19.71 -0.04 4.61
N GLY A 83 19.35 -1.21 4.09
CA GLY A 83 20.24 -2.35 3.90
C GLY A 83 20.52 -3.12 5.20
N GLU A 84 19.63 -3.02 6.19
CA GLU A 84 19.68 -3.73 7.48
C GLU A 84 18.81 -5.00 7.43
N VAL A 85 18.96 -5.79 6.35
CA VAL A 85 18.18 -7.00 6.05
C VAL A 85 18.97 -8.25 6.37
#